data_AF-A0A097KMF9-F1
#
_entry.id   AF-A0A097KMF9-F1
#
_cell.length_a   1.000
_cell.length_b   1.000
_cell.length_c   1.000
_cell.angle_alpha   90.00
_cell.angle_beta   90.00
_cell.angle_gamma   90.00
#
_symmetry.space_group_name_H-M   'P 1'
#
loop_
_entity.id
_entity.type
_entity.pdbx_description
1 polymer ?
#
loop_
_entity_poly.entity_id
_entity_poly.type
_entity_poly.pdbx_seq_one_letter_code
_entity_poly.pdbx_strand_id
1 'polypeptide(L)'
;MYHYRCALTGKTESLVCHHLNSWNTYPEQRFEISNGVLLARSVHADFHITYKFGNNIEKQFEDFCRSNYKIDWLRLKKNTLKNFMKKTQYGNHQPTSSKSFYCGEKVQRLGDEKLNQ
;
A
#
# COMPACT_ATOMS: atom_id res chain seq x y z
N MET A 1 3.56 1.10 -0.85
CA MET A 1 2.09 1.13 -1.08
C MET A 1 1.42 1.28 0.29
N TYR A 2 0.52 2.24 0.49
CA TYR A 2 0.09 2.74 1.81
C TYR A 2 -0.87 1.84 2.62
N HIS A 3 -0.89 0.52 2.40
CA HIS A 3 -1.77 -0.41 3.13
C HIS A 3 -3.24 0.07 3.28
N TYR A 4 -3.79 0.73 2.24
CA TYR A 4 -5.11 1.36 2.23
C TYR A 4 -5.38 2.27 3.45
N ARG A 5 -4.39 3.09 3.81
CA ARG A 5 -4.45 4.02 4.93
C ARG A 5 -3.95 5.40 4.52
N CYS A 6 -4.46 6.42 5.19
CA CYS A 6 -3.96 7.79 5.10
C CYS A 6 -2.50 7.83 5.54
N ALA A 7 -1.63 8.39 4.70
CA ALA A 7 -0.19 8.43 4.95
C ALA A 7 0.20 9.23 6.20
N LEU A 8 -0.63 10.21 6.61
CA LEU A 8 -0.31 11.09 7.75
C LEU A 8 -1.00 10.68 9.06
N THR A 9 -2.19 10.09 8.98
CA THR A 9 -3.01 9.82 10.18
C THR A 9 -3.30 8.34 10.40
N GLY A 10 -3.02 7.46 9.43
CA GLY A 10 -3.32 6.03 9.52
C GLY A 10 -4.79 5.64 9.38
N LYS A 11 -5.71 6.63 9.26
CA LYS A 11 -7.15 6.40 9.01
C LYS A 11 -7.36 5.54 7.76
N THR A 12 -8.36 4.68 7.77
CA THR A 12 -8.72 3.76 6.66
C THR A 12 -9.97 4.20 5.89
N GLU A 13 -10.66 5.22 6.37
CA GLU A 13 -11.97 5.63 5.89
C GLU A 13 -11.88 6.89 5.01
N SER A 14 -12.80 7.01 4.06
CA SER A 14 -12.94 8.20 3.21
C SER A 14 -11.61 8.65 2.59
N LEU A 15 -10.89 7.70 1.99
CA LEU A 15 -9.58 7.94 1.43
C LEU A 15 -9.67 8.50 0.01
N VAL A 16 -8.79 9.44 -0.31
CA VAL A 16 -8.64 10.05 -1.63
C VAL A 16 -7.17 10.11 -2.02
N CYS A 17 -6.90 9.94 -3.31
CA CYS A 17 -5.56 10.14 -3.85
C CYS A 17 -5.32 11.64 -4.02
N HIS A 18 -4.16 12.11 -3.57
CA HIS A 18 -3.68 13.45 -3.78
C HIS A 18 -2.43 13.42 -4.65
N HIS A 19 -2.38 14.28 -5.68
CA HIS A 19 -1.18 14.50 -6.48
C HIS A 19 -0.27 15.51 -5.77
N LEU A 20 0.98 15.13 -5.51
CA LEU A 20 1.98 15.99 -4.85
C LEU A 20 2.37 17.16 -5.74
N ASN A 21 2.64 16.87 -7.01
CA ASN A 21 2.80 17.83 -8.10
C ASN A 21 1.50 17.87 -8.89
N SER A 22 0.91 19.06 -8.99
CA SER A 22 -0.46 19.24 -9.43
C SER A 22 -0.73 18.78 -10.85
N TRP A 23 -1.92 18.19 -11.03
CA TRP A 23 -2.42 17.62 -12.28
C TRP A 23 -2.33 18.57 -13.49
N ASN A 24 -2.57 19.85 -13.27
CA ASN A 24 -2.64 20.87 -14.32
C ASN A 24 -1.25 21.33 -14.81
N THR A 25 -0.23 21.30 -13.96
CA THR A 25 1.12 21.83 -14.28
C THR A 25 2.14 20.74 -14.61
N TYR A 26 1.92 19.50 -14.16
CA TYR A 26 2.85 18.37 -14.37
C TYR A 26 2.16 17.20 -15.09
N PRO A 27 1.77 17.36 -16.37
CA PRO A 27 1.06 16.34 -17.13
C PRO A 27 1.83 15.00 -17.24
N GLU A 28 3.15 15.06 -17.28
CA GLU A 28 4.04 13.91 -17.34
C GLU A 28 4.05 13.08 -16.05
N GLN A 29 3.63 13.65 -14.93
CA GLN A 29 3.64 12.98 -13.62
C GLN A 29 2.27 12.50 -13.16
N ARG A 30 1.22 12.60 -13.99
CA ARG A 30 -0.17 12.30 -13.61
C ARG A 30 -0.39 10.86 -13.16
N PHE A 31 0.35 9.93 -13.77
CA PHE A 31 0.23 8.50 -13.53
C PHE A 31 1.43 7.93 -12.75
N GLU A 32 2.37 8.80 -12.37
CA GLU A 32 3.50 8.41 -11.55
C GLU A 32 3.04 8.07 -10.13
N ILE A 33 3.20 6.81 -9.73
CA ILE A 33 2.83 6.35 -8.37
C ILE A 33 3.58 7.17 -7.31
N SER A 34 4.81 7.60 -7.62
CA SER A 34 5.64 8.43 -6.73
C SER A 34 5.14 9.87 -6.56
N ASN A 35 4.26 10.32 -7.46
CA ASN A 35 3.57 11.61 -7.40
C ASN A 35 2.21 11.53 -6.67
N GLY A 36 1.78 10.33 -6.26
CA GLY A 36 0.54 10.13 -5.52
C GLY A 36 0.77 9.88 -4.03
N VAL A 37 -0.14 10.39 -3.19
CA VAL A 37 -0.24 10.02 -1.78
C VAL A 37 -1.70 9.78 -1.39
N LEU A 38 -1.94 8.73 -0.60
CA LEU A 38 -3.28 8.40 -0.11
C LEU A 38 -3.56 9.17 1.18
N LEU A 39 -4.61 9.99 1.19
CA LEU A 39 -4.99 10.84 2.32
C LEU A 39 -6.44 10.60 2.72
N ALA A 40 -6.76 10.88 3.98
CA ALA A 40 -8.16 11.02 4.39
C ALA A 40 -8.73 12.30 3.78
N ARG A 41 -10.01 12.29 3.40
CA ARG A 41 -10.69 13.42 2.75
C ARG A 41 -10.56 14.73 3.55
N SER A 42 -10.58 14.67 4.88
CA SER A 42 -10.38 15.85 5.74
C SER A 42 -8.97 16.44 5.57
N VAL A 43 -7.95 15.59 5.65
CA VAL A 43 -6.53 15.98 5.48
C VAL A 43 -6.29 16.56 4.09
N HIS A 44 -6.91 15.96 3.07
CA HIS A 44 -6.87 16.47 1.70
C HIS A 44 -7.50 17.87 1.57
N ALA A 45 -8.65 18.09 2.23
CA ALA A 45 -9.30 19.39 2.24
C ALA A 45 -8.46 20.44 2.99
N ASP A 46 -7.91 20.09 4.15
CA ASP A 46 -7.07 20.98 4.96
C ASP A 46 -5.84 21.45 4.19
N PHE A 47 -5.23 20.54 3.41
CA PHE A 47 -4.14 20.89 2.50
C PHE A 47 -4.58 21.95 1.48
N HIS A 48 -5.70 21.75 0.79
CA HIS A 48 -6.18 22.70 -0.21
C HIS A 48 -6.74 24.00 0.37
N ILE A 49 -7.22 24.01 1.61
CA ILE A 49 -7.55 25.26 2.32
C ILE A 49 -6.29 26.11 2.49
N THR A 50 -5.18 25.46 2.86
CA THR A 50 -3.88 26.09 3.11
C THR A 50 -3.21 26.54 1.80
N TYR A 51 -3.10 25.68 0.80
CA TYR A 51 -2.30 25.88 -0.41
C TYR A 51 -3.09 26.05 -1.72
N LYS A 52 -4.43 26.11 -1.63
CA LYS A 52 -5.37 26.24 -2.77
C LYS A 52 -5.41 25.00 -3.68
N PHE A 53 -6.34 24.98 -4.64
CA PHE A 53 -6.77 23.79 -5.40
C PHE A 53 -6.00 23.54 -6.72
N GLY A 54 -4.75 24.00 -6.85
CA GLY A 54 -3.95 23.79 -8.06
C GLY A 54 -2.57 24.44 -7.99
N ASN A 55 -1.73 24.17 -9.00
CA ASN A 55 -0.33 24.62 -9.04
C ASN A 55 0.47 24.21 -7.79
N ASN A 56 0.10 23.09 -7.17
CA ASN A 56 0.78 22.55 -6.02
C ASN A 56 2.06 21.82 -6.41
N ILE A 57 3.09 21.98 -5.58
CA ILE A 57 4.36 21.26 -5.71
C ILE A 57 4.60 20.42 -4.46
N GLU A 58 5.33 19.31 -4.59
CA GLU A 58 5.61 18.39 -3.47
C GLU A 58 6.18 19.11 -2.24
N LYS A 59 6.91 20.21 -2.44
CA LYS A 59 7.46 21.02 -1.34
C LYS A 59 6.37 21.59 -0.42
N GLN A 60 5.24 22.03 -0.96
CA GLN A 60 4.12 22.52 -0.15
C GLN A 60 3.54 21.39 0.70
N PHE A 61 3.47 20.18 0.16
CA PHE A 61 3.02 19.02 0.91
C PHE A 61 4.01 18.63 2.02
N GLU A 62 5.32 18.72 1.76
CA GLU A 62 6.37 18.55 2.79
C GLU A 62 6.17 19.55 3.95
N ASP A 63 5.98 20.83 3.63
CA ASP A 63 5.80 21.89 4.62
C ASP A 63 4.49 21.71 5.42
N PHE A 64 3.42 21.27 4.76
CA PHE A 64 2.15 20.90 5.40
C PHE A 64 2.33 19.76 6.41
N CYS A 65 3.05 18.70 6.02
CA CYS A 65 3.35 17.55 6.88
C CYS A 65 4.16 17.96 8.12
N ARG A 66 5.18 18.80 7.92
CA ARG A 66 6.04 19.27 9.00
C ARG A 66 5.28 20.17 9.97
N SER A 67 4.47 21.09 9.45
CA SER A 67 3.79 22.11 10.28
C SER A 67 2.66 21.51 11.10
N ASN A 68 1.79 20.71 10.47
CA ASN A 68 0.54 20.23 11.05
C ASN A 68 0.65 18.86 11.74
N TYR A 69 1.56 17.99 11.28
CA TYR A 69 1.67 16.61 11.76
C TYR A 69 3.03 16.27 12.40
N LYS A 70 4.00 17.19 12.35
CA LYS A 70 5.39 16.96 12.77
C LYS A 70 6.04 15.75 12.09
N ILE A 71 5.65 15.49 10.84
CA ILE A 71 6.14 14.38 10.02
C ILE A 71 7.20 14.89 9.02
N ASP A 72 8.32 14.19 8.94
CA ASP A 72 9.30 14.36 7.85
C ASP A 72 8.86 13.52 6.64
N TRP A 73 8.22 14.21 5.69
CA TRP A 73 7.69 13.59 4.47
C TRP A 73 8.78 12.91 3.63
N LEU A 74 9.94 13.56 3.44
CA LEU A 74 11.01 13.00 2.61
C LEU A 74 11.57 11.71 3.21
N ARG A 75 11.70 11.67 4.54
CA ARG A 75 12.09 10.44 5.26
C ARG A 75 11.05 9.34 5.10
N LEU A 76 9.76 9.65 5.23
CA LEU A 76 8.66 8.69 5.08
C LEU A 76 8.61 8.10 3.66
N LYS A 77 8.73 8.95 2.63
CA LYS A 77 8.74 8.56 1.21
C LYS A 77 9.92 7.64 0.91
N LYS A 78 11.13 7.99 1.37
CA LYS A 78 12.34 7.16 1.23
C LYS A 78 12.18 5.79 1.88
N ASN A 79 11.62 5.72 3.09
CA ASN A 79 11.41 4.45 3.79
C ASN A 79 10.40 3.55 3.08
N THR A 80 9.33 4.15 2.55
CA THR A 80 8.31 3.43 1.78
C THR A 80 8.90 2.82 0.51
N LEU A 81 9.76 3.58 -0.20
CA LEU A 81 10.46 3.08 -1.38
C LEU A 81 11.44 1.96 -1.04
N LYS A 82 12.24 2.12 0.04
CA LYS A 82 13.16 1.08 0.51
C LYS A 82 12.43 -0.21 0.88
N ASN A 83 11.30 -0.13 1.57
CA ASN A 83 10.51 -1.30 1.96
C ASN A 83 9.91 -2.00 0.74
N PHE A 84 9.45 -1.23 -0.25
CA PHE A 84 8.98 -1.78 -1.52
C PHE A 84 10.12 -2.52 -2.25
N MET A 85 11.28 -1.87 -2.40
CA MET A 85 12.45 -2.47 -3.04
C MET A 85 12.97 -3.70 -2.31
N LYS A 86 12.85 -3.80 -0.98
CA LYS A 86 13.21 -5.01 -0.22
C LYS A 86 12.22 -6.14 -0.47
N LYS A 87 10.91 -5.84 -0.55
CA LYS A 87 9.88 -6.85 -0.78
C LYS A 87 10.04 -7.54 -2.14
N THR A 88 10.53 -6.84 -3.15
CA THR A 88 10.78 -7.41 -4.49
C THR A 88 11.99 -8.34 -4.54
N GLN A 89 12.92 -8.30 -3.58
CA GLN A 89 14.13 -9.14 -3.58
C GLN A 89 13.91 -10.53 -2.99
N TYR A 90 12.84 -10.72 -2.21
CA TYR A 90 12.47 -12.03 -1.63
C TYR A 90 11.60 -12.90 -2.57
N GLY A 91 11.33 -12.44 -3.79
CA GLY A 91 10.48 -13.13 -4.77
C GLY A 91 11.27 -13.84 -5.87
N ASN A 92 12.02 -14.89 -5.52
CA ASN A 92 12.54 -15.89 -6.46
C ASN A 92 12.69 -17.28 -5.79
N HIS A 93 11.88 -17.60 -4.76
CA HIS A 93 11.75 -19.00 -4.36
C HIS A 93 10.79 -19.67 -5.35
N GLN A 94 11.31 -20.57 -6.18
CA GLN A 94 10.48 -21.52 -6.94
C GLN A 94 9.51 -22.21 -5.96
N PRO A 95 8.27 -22.52 -6.36
CA PRO A 95 7.42 -23.33 -5.49
C PRO A 95 8.10 -24.68 -5.27
N THR A 96 8.61 -24.92 -4.06
CA THR A 96 9.04 -26.25 -3.68
C THR A 96 7.77 -27.09 -3.54
N SER A 97 7.57 -27.99 -4.50
CA SER A 97 6.58 -29.04 -4.40
C SER A 97 6.94 -29.92 -3.20
N SER A 98 6.28 -29.76 -2.06
CA SER A 98 6.33 -30.77 -1.01
C SER A 98 5.08 -30.80 -0.13
N LYS A 99 4.30 -31.86 -0.41
CA LYS A 99 3.54 -32.70 0.52
C LYS A 99 2.30 -32.11 1.21
N SER A 100 1.16 -32.43 0.58
CA SER A 100 -0.08 -32.98 1.18
C SER A 100 -0.17 -32.96 2.71
N PHE A 101 -1.09 -32.14 3.23
CA PHE A 101 -1.67 -32.32 4.56
C PHE A 101 -3.04 -33.00 4.38
N TYR A 102 -3.09 -34.30 4.67
CA TYR A 102 -4.32 -35.03 4.91
C TYR A 102 -4.78 -34.74 6.34
N CYS A 103 -6.01 -34.27 6.51
CA CYS A 103 -6.73 -34.23 7.79
C CYS A 103 -8.05 -34.99 7.57
N GLY A 104 -8.24 -36.11 8.24
CA GLY A 104 -9.45 -36.93 8.14
C GLY A 104 -9.34 -38.20 8.98
N GLU A 105 -10.37 -38.47 9.76
CA GLU A 105 -10.40 -39.24 11.01
C GLU A 105 -10.22 -40.77 10.89
N LYS A 106 -9.85 -41.39 12.02
CA LYS A 106 -9.83 -42.85 12.25
C LYS A 106 -11.24 -43.42 12.16
N VAL A 107 -11.47 -44.41 11.29
CA VAL A 107 -12.54 -45.42 11.48
C VAL A 107 -12.02 -46.81 11.07
N GLN A 108 -12.56 -47.83 11.73
CA GLN A 108 -12.01 -49.15 12.05
C GLN A 108 -11.75 -50.12 10.88
N ARG A 109 -10.83 -51.07 11.14
CA ARG A 109 -10.54 -52.24 10.30
C ARG A 109 -11.67 -53.26 10.37
N LEU A 110 -12.14 -53.67 9.19
CA LEU A 110 -12.73 -54.98 8.83
C LEU A 110 -12.19 -55.20 7.40
N GLY A 111 -11.43 -56.24 7.08
CA GLY A 111 -11.84 -57.64 7.12
C GLY A 111 -12.12 -58.08 5.68
N ASP A 112 -11.17 -58.83 5.14
CA ASP A 112 -11.00 -59.47 3.82
C ASP A 112 -12.27 -59.92 3.03
N GLU A 113 -12.24 -59.80 1.69
CA GLU A 113 -12.21 -60.94 0.71
C GLU A 113 -12.69 -60.57 -0.72
N LYS A 114 -11.75 -60.74 -1.67
CA LYS A 114 -11.82 -61.41 -2.99
C LYS A 114 -12.95 -61.17 -4.04
N LEU A 115 -12.44 -60.88 -5.24
CA LEU A 115 -12.72 -61.44 -6.59
C LEU A 115 -14.08 -61.22 -7.31
N ASN A 116 -13.92 -60.57 -8.47
CA ASN A 116 -14.31 -61.04 -9.81
C ASN A 116 -15.79 -61.04 -10.22
N GLN A 117 -16.10 -60.20 -11.20
CA GLN A 117 -16.96 -60.52 -12.34
C GLN A 117 -16.62 -59.61 -13.52
#